data_AF-A0AAJ1ULF9-F1
#
_entry.id   AF-A0AAJ1ULF9-F1
#
_cell.length_a   1.000
_cell.length_b   1.000
_cell.length_c   1.000
_cell.angle_alpha   90.00
_cell.angle_beta   90.00
_cell.angle_gamma   90.00
#
_symmetry.space_group_name_H-M   'P 1'
#
loop_
_entity.id
_entity.type
_entity.pdbx_description
1 polymer ?
#
loop_
_entity_poly.entity_id
_entity_poly.type
_entity_poly.pdbx_seq_one_letter_code
_entity_poly.pdbx_strand_id
1 'polypeptide(L)'
;MTMEMLAAKMRDLGHKWTKITVHNIETGDRQLRMKEAVDLAECVGADAASVVRNLVISQNAVAMNRALAEAVRARRTFLHGGRILLNANERLHEVAVECDAMDENEKIIRQQCEDELQLEKQLIDIAGKLDKLAKKLHLDEESDALVSNPF
;
A
#
# COMPACT_ATOMS: atom_id res chain seq x y z
N MET A 1 -6.43 38.43 -48.07
CA MET A 1 -4.96 38.67 -47.99
C MET A 1 -4.26 37.43 -48.52
N THR A 2 -3.29 37.54 -49.42
CA THR A 2 -2.54 36.37 -49.93
C THR A 2 -1.41 35.97 -48.97
N MET A 3 -0.93 34.72 -49.04
CA MET A 3 0.20 34.25 -48.21
C MET A 3 1.47 35.10 -48.38
N GLU A 4 1.77 35.54 -49.61
CA GLU A 4 2.92 36.39 -49.90
C GLU A 4 2.77 37.79 -49.31
N MET A 5 1.56 38.36 -49.39
CA MET A 5 1.25 39.65 -48.76
C MET A 5 1.33 39.57 -47.23
N LEU A 6 0.83 38.50 -46.63
CA LEU A 6 0.92 38.30 -45.18
C LEU A 6 2.37 38.13 -44.74
N ALA A 7 3.15 37.32 -45.45
CA ALA A 7 4.57 37.16 -45.17
C ALA A 7 5.34 38.47 -45.32
N ALA A 8 4.99 39.32 -46.30
CA ALA A 8 5.58 40.65 -46.46
C ALA A 8 5.26 41.56 -45.27
N LYS A 9 3.98 41.70 -44.89
CA LYS A 9 3.59 42.49 -43.72
C LYS A 9 4.29 42.05 -42.44
N MET A 10 4.40 40.74 -42.24
CA MET A 10 5.10 40.20 -41.06
C MET A 10 6.61 40.44 -41.11
N ARG A 11 7.23 40.49 -42.30
CA ARG A 11 8.63 40.94 -42.47
C ARG A 11 8.80 42.42 -42.14
N ASP A 12 7.85 43.26 -42.51
CA ASP A 12 7.88 44.70 -42.17
C ASP A 12 7.82 44.92 -40.65
N LEU A 13 7.16 44.02 -39.92
CA LEU A 13 7.14 43.96 -38.45
C LEU A 13 8.38 43.29 -37.83
N GLY A 14 9.37 42.90 -38.65
CA GLY A 14 10.65 42.35 -38.21
C GLY A 14 10.71 40.82 -38.09
N HIS A 15 9.68 40.09 -38.52
CA HIS A 15 9.67 38.62 -38.50
C HIS A 15 10.30 38.03 -39.76
N LYS A 16 11.04 36.93 -39.64
CA LYS A 16 11.65 36.24 -40.80
C LYS A 16 10.64 35.33 -41.52
N TRP A 17 9.49 35.87 -41.89
CA TRP A 17 8.40 35.10 -42.51
C TRP A 17 8.59 34.97 -44.02
N THR A 18 8.38 33.76 -44.51
CA THR A 18 8.29 33.44 -45.94
C THR A 18 6.92 32.87 -46.25
N LYS A 19 6.61 32.70 -47.53
CA LYS A 19 5.38 32.00 -47.96
C LYS A 19 5.29 30.59 -47.34
N ILE A 20 6.42 29.88 -47.24
CA ILE A 20 6.50 28.56 -46.60
C ILE A 20 6.19 28.67 -45.11
N THR A 21 6.69 29.71 -44.43
CA THR A 21 6.39 29.95 -43.01
C THR A 21 4.88 30.10 -42.79
N VAL A 22 4.20 30.88 -43.64
CA VAL A 22 2.75 31.06 -43.58
C VAL A 22 2.03 29.73 -43.82
N HIS A 23 2.41 28.99 -44.86
CA HIS A 23 1.84 27.67 -45.14
C HIS A 23 1.98 26.71 -43.95
N ASN A 24 3.17 26.59 -43.38
CA ASN A 24 3.42 25.71 -42.23
C ASN A 24 2.64 26.13 -40.98
N ILE A 25 2.33 27.41 -40.81
CA ILE A 25 1.46 27.87 -39.73
C ILE A 25 0.01 27.46 -40.00
N GLU A 26 -0.48 27.65 -41.23
CA GLU A 26 -1.85 27.33 -41.62
C GLU A 26 -2.14 25.82 -41.58
N THR A 27 -1.16 24.98 -41.95
CA THR A 27 -1.27 23.51 -41.85
C THR A 27 -1.05 22.99 -40.42
N GLY A 28 -0.58 23.82 -39.50
CA GLY A 28 -0.28 23.44 -38.12
C GLY A 28 1.10 22.82 -37.89
N ASP A 29 1.92 22.69 -38.94
CA ASP A 29 3.30 22.16 -38.86
C ASP A 29 4.23 23.09 -38.06
N ARG A 30 3.88 24.37 -37.93
CA ARG A 30 4.61 25.36 -37.13
C ARG A 30 3.68 26.16 -36.24
N GLN A 31 3.95 26.19 -34.94
CA GLN A 31 3.24 27.03 -33.99
C GLN A 31 3.68 28.50 -34.05
N LEU A 32 2.73 29.41 -33.81
CA LEU A 32 2.97 30.84 -33.64
C LEU A 32 3.54 31.13 -32.25
N ARG A 33 4.55 32.01 -32.18
CA ARG A 33 4.96 32.63 -30.91
C ARG A 33 3.99 33.74 -30.52
N MET A 34 3.93 34.07 -29.24
CA MET A 34 2.98 35.08 -28.73
C MET A 34 3.07 36.43 -29.45
N LYS A 35 4.28 36.94 -29.65
CA LYS A 35 4.50 38.19 -30.41
C LYS A 35 4.05 38.07 -31.86
N GLU A 36 4.35 36.94 -32.51
CA GLU A 36 3.89 36.68 -33.88
C GLU A 36 2.36 36.61 -33.97
N ALA A 37 1.67 36.06 -32.96
CA ALA A 37 0.23 35.97 -32.93
C ALA A 37 -0.45 37.34 -32.74
N VAL A 38 0.14 38.22 -31.93
CA VAL A 38 -0.31 39.62 -31.75
C VAL A 38 -0.15 40.40 -33.06
N ASP A 39 1.05 40.39 -33.62
CA ASP A 39 1.38 41.11 -34.85
C ASP A 39 0.56 40.57 -36.05
N LEU A 40 0.30 39.25 -36.08
CA LEU A 40 -0.58 38.63 -37.06
C LEU A 40 -2.04 39.09 -36.90
N ALA A 41 -2.56 39.16 -35.67
CA ALA A 41 -3.92 39.61 -35.39
C ALA A 41 -4.15 41.03 -35.94
N GLU A 42 -3.20 41.93 -35.71
CA GLU A 42 -3.22 43.28 -36.28
C GLU A 42 -3.17 43.25 -37.83
N CYS A 43 -2.32 42.41 -38.42
CA CYS A 43 -2.21 42.29 -39.88
C CYS A 43 -3.50 41.83 -40.58
N VAL A 44 -4.31 40.98 -39.92
CA VAL A 44 -5.58 40.47 -40.42
C VAL A 44 -6.79 41.31 -39.98
N GLY A 45 -6.59 42.39 -39.22
CA GLY A 45 -7.65 43.26 -38.73
C GLY A 45 -8.46 42.67 -37.57
N ALA A 46 -7.91 41.70 -36.85
CA ALA A 46 -8.48 41.17 -35.61
C ALA A 46 -8.00 41.99 -34.40
N ASP A 47 -8.84 42.11 -33.37
CA ASP A 47 -8.44 42.71 -32.09
C ASP A 47 -7.41 41.81 -31.39
N ALA A 48 -6.15 42.25 -31.38
CA ALA A 48 -5.05 41.53 -30.75
C ALA A 48 -5.30 41.28 -29.25
N ALA A 49 -5.99 42.20 -28.56
CA ALA A 49 -6.33 42.02 -27.15
C ALA A 49 -7.35 40.88 -26.95
N SER A 50 -8.33 40.76 -27.84
CA SER A 50 -9.28 39.63 -27.86
C SER A 50 -8.58 38.29 -28.13
N VAL A 51 -7.67 38.23 -29.11
CA VAL A 51 -6.91 37.02 -29.44
C VAL A 51 -6.05 36.56 -28.26
N VAL A 52 -5.32 37.48 -27.63
CA VAL A 52 -4.50 37.18 -26.45
C VAL A 52 -5.37 36.70 -25.28
N ARG A 53 -6.48 37.38 -24.99
CA ARG A 53 -7.41 36.95 -23.93
C ARG A 53 -7.91 35.53 -24.15
N ASN A 54 -8.36 35.20 -25.37
CA ASN A 54 -8.88 33.88 -25.68
C ASN A 54 -7.80 32.78 -25.60
N LEU A 55 -6.58 33.08 -26.05
CA LEU A 55 -5.43 32.16 -25.94
C LEU A 55 -5.07 31.88 -24.47
N VAL A 56 -5.00 32.93 -23.64
CA VAL A 56 -4.70 32.78 -22.20
C VAL A 56 -5.79 32.00 -21.47
N ILE A 57 -7.06 32.29 -21.76
CA ILE A 57 -8.20 31.54 -21.19
C ILE A 57 -8.10 30.06 -21.57
N SER A 58 -7.80 29.75 -22.84
CA SER A 58 -7.63 28.37 -23.31
C SER A 58 -6.47 27.65 -22.62
N GLN A 59 -5.30 28.30 -22.51
CA GLN A 59 -4.14 27.72 -21.83
C GLN A 59 -4.40 27.48 -20.34
N ASN A 60 -5.03 28.43 -19.66
CA ASN A 60 -5.41 28.29 -18.25
C ASN A 60 -6.41 27.14 -18.05
N ALA A 61 -7.40 27.00 -18.94
CA ALA A 61 -8.34 25.88 -18.90
C ALA A 61 -7.64 24.53 -19.09
N VAL A 62 -6.69 24.43 -20.03
CA VAL A 62 -5.90 23.21 -20.23
C VAL A 62 -5.04 22.88 -19.01
N ALA A 63 -4.34 23.88 -18.46
CA ALA A 63 -3.52 23.70 -17.27
C ALA A 63 -4.35 23.27 -16.05
N MET A 64 -5.51 23.92 -15.85
CA MET A 64 -6.45 23.59 -14.77
C MET A 64 -7.00 22.17 -14.91
N ASN A 65 -7.38 21.75 -16.13
CA ASN A 65 -7.85 20.39 -16.39
C ASN A 65 -6.76 19.34 -16.12
N ARG A 66 -5.50 19.63 -16.48
CA ARG A 66 -4.38 18.74 -16.15
C ARG A 66 -4.17 18.63 -14.64
N ALA A 67 -4.12 19.76 -13.94
CA ALA A 67 -3.96 19.80 -12.49
C ALA A 67 -5.11 19.06 -11.77
N LEU A 68 -6.35 19.24 -12.24
CA LEU A 68 -7.50 18.52 -11.72
C LEU A 68 -7.38 17.01 -11.95
N ALA A 69 -6.97 16.58 -13.14
CA ALA A 69 -6.78 15.16 -13.46
C ALA A 69 -5.67 14.52 -12.61
N GLU A 70 -4.60 15.25 -12.32
CA GLU A 70 -3.53 14.82 -11.41
C GLU A 70 -4.01 14.72 -9.97
N ALA A 71 -4.74 15.73 -9.48
CA ALA A 71 -5.34 15.71 -8.14
C ALA A 71 -6.31 14.54 -7.95
N VAL A 72 -7.16 14.26 -8.95
CA VAL A 72 -8.08 13.11 -8.92
C VAL A 72 -7.31 11.78 -8.88
N ARG A 73 -6.24 11.66 -9.66
CA ARG A 73 -5.37 10.45 -9.64
C ARG A 73 -4.70 10.28 -8.28
N ALA A 74 -4.10 11.33 -7.74
CA ALA A 74 -3.45 11.30 -6.43
C ALA A 74 -4.44 10.91 -5.31
N ARG A 75 -5.64 11.51 -5.32
CA ARG A 75 -6.71 11.16 -4.37
C ARG A 75 -7.12 9.69 -4.47
N ARG A 76 -7.24 9.14 -5.68
CA ARG A 76 -7.58 7.73 -5.88
C ARG A 76 -6.51 6.81 -5.30
N THR A 77 -5.23 7.10 -5.56
CA THR A 77 -4.10 6.32 -5.01
C THR A 77 -4.08 6.37 -3.49
N PHE A 78 -4.28 7.56 -2.90
CA PHE A 78 -4.34 7.74 -1.45
C PHE A 78 -5.46 6.89 -0.82
N LEU A 79 -6.67 6.95 -1.37
CA LEU A 79 -7.80 6.17 -0.85
C LEU A 79 -7.58 4.65 -0.99
N HIS A 80 -6.94 4.21 -2.07
CA HIS A 80 -6.59 2.81 -2.25
C HIS A 80 -5.57 2.35 -1.20
N GLY A 81 -4.51 3.13 -0.96
CA GLY A 81 -3.53 2.86 0.09
C GLY A 81 -4.17 2.82 1.49
N GLY A 82 -5.06 3.76 1.79
CA GLY A 82 -5.81 3.78 3.05
C GLY A 82 -6.64 2.51 3.28
N ARG A 83 -7.28 1.98 2.24
CA ARG A 83 -8.03 0.71 2.33
C ARG A 83 -7.12 -0.48 2.62
N ILE A 84 -5.94 -0.54 2.01
CA ILE A 84 -4.96 -1.60 2.28
C ILE A 84 -4.55 -1.57 3.75
N LEU A 85 -4.27 -0.38 4.29
CA LEU A 85 -3.87 -0.22 5.70
C LEU A 85 -4.98 -0.62 6.68
N LEU A 86 -6.24 -0.27 6.39
CA LEU A 86 -7.38 -0.68 7.22
C LEU A 86 -7.51 -2.20 7.28
N ASN A 87 -7.47 -2.88 6.12
CA ASN A 87 -7.53 -4.34 6.08
C ASN A 87 -6.33 -5.00 6.80
N ALA A 88 -5.14 -4.40 6.69
CA ALA A 88 -3.97 -4.89 7.42
C ALA A 88 -4.15 -4.75 8.94
N ASN A 89 -4.76 -3.66 9.40
CA ASN A 89 -5.04 -3.42 10.80
C ASN A 89 -6.08 -4.40 11.36
N GLU A 90 -7.13 -4.71 10.59
CA GLU A 90 -8.12 -5.74 10.96
C GLU A 90 -7.45 -7.11 11.13
N ARG A 91 -6.58 -7.51 10.19
CA ARG A 91 -5.82 -8.77 10.30
C ARG A 91 -4.86 -8.80 11.48
N LEU A 92 -4.23 -7.67 11.82
CA LEU A 92 -3.38 -7.57 13.00
C LEU A 92 -4.20 -7.74 14.30
N HIS A 93 -5.43 -7.25 14.32
CA HIS A 93 -6.32 -7.46 15.45
C HIS A 93 -6.71 -8.94 15.61
N GLU A 94 -7.00 -9.64 14.51
CA GLU A 94 -7.25 -11.10 14.54
C GLU A 94 -6.07 -11.87 15.12
N VAL A 95 -4.84 -11.55 14.67
CA VAL A 95 -3.62 -12.16 15.19
C VAL A 95 -3.42 -11.86 16.67
N ALA A 96 -3.70 -10.63 17.12
CA ALA A 96 -3.58 -10.27 18.53
C ALA A 96 -4.52 -11.11 19.42
N VAL A 97 -5.77 -11.32 18.98
CA VAL A 97 -6.74 -12.18 19.70
C VAL A 97 -6.26 -13.63 19.76
N GLU A 98 -5.65 -14.14 18.68
CA GLU A 98 -5.07 -15.49 18.67
C GLU A 98 -3.88 -15.59 19.62
N CYS A 99 -3.00 -14.58 19.68
CA CYS A 99 -1.90 -14.53 20.64
C CYS A 99 -2.41 -14.53 22.09
N ASP A 100 -3.43 -13.74 22.41
CA ASP A 100 -4.02 -13.73 23.76
C ASP A 100 -4.57 -15.12 24.13
N ALA A 101 -5.20 -15.82 23.18
CA ALA A 101 -5.68 -17.18 23.40
C ALA A 101 -4.53 -18.19 23.58
N MET A 102 -3.43 -18.02 22.86
CA MET A 102 -2.22 -18.84 23.03
C MET A 102 -1.58 -18.63 24.41
N ASP A 103 -1.52 -17.40 24.91
CA ASP A 103 -0.99 -17.07 26.23
C ASP A 103 -1.82 -17.73 27.34
N GLU A 104 -3.15 -17.73 27.21
CA GLU A 104 -4.03 -18.46 28.14
C GLU A 104 -3.83 -19.97 28.05
N ASN A 105 -3.69 -20.54 26.86
CA ASN A 105 -3.38 -21.95 26.69
C ASN A 105 -2.03 -22.33 27.32
N GLU A 106 -1.01 -21.47 27.19
CA GLU A 106 0.28 -21.69 27.83
C GLU A 106 0.17 -21.75 29.36
N LYS A 107 -0.63 -20.85 29.96
CA LYS A 107 -0.90 -20.88 31.41
C LYS A 107 -1.56 -22.20 31.83
N ILE A 108 -2.55 -22.67 31.07
CA ILE A 108 -3.25 -23.92 31.35
C ILE A 108 -2.27 -25.10 31.29
N ILE A 109 -1.45 -25.18 30.24
CA ILE A 109 -0.47 -26.26 30.07
C ILE A 109 0.54 -26.26 31.23
N ARG A 110 1.05 -25.08 31.61
CA ARG A 110 1.98 -24.96 32.75
C ARG A 110 1.35 -25.47 34.05
N GLN A 111 0.11 -25.09 34.34
CA GLN A 111 -0.59 -25.56 35.53
C GLN A 111 -0.77 -27.09 35.51
N GLN A 112 -1.15 -27.66 34.36
CA GLN A 112 -1.29 -29.11 34.21
C GLN A 112 0.03 -29.84 34.47
N CYS A 113 1.14 -29.33 33.94
CA CYS A 113 2.46 -29.91 34.21
C CYS A 113 2.85 -29.83 35.70
N GLU A 114 2.53 -28.71 36.38
CA GLU A 114 2.76 -28.57 37.82
C GLU A 114 1.93 -29.56 38.64
N ASP A 115 0.65 -29.74 38.28
CA ASP A 115 -0.25 -30.68 38.92
C ASP A 115 0.23 -32.13 38.72
N GLU A 116 0.67 -32.50 37.51
CA GLU A 116 1.25 -33.82 37.22
C GLU A 116 2.51 -34.10 38.04
N LEU A 117 3.43 -33.13 38.11
CA LEU A 117 4.63 -33.23 38.96
C LEU A 117 4.29 -33.41 40.45
N GLN A 118 3.21 -32.78 40.91
CA GLN A 118 2.74 -32.93 42.27
C GLN A 118 2.14 -34.32 42.52
N LEU A 119 1.36 -34.85 41.58
CA LEU A 119 0.83 -36.22 41.65
C LEU A 119 1.95 -37.25 41.65
N GLU A 120 2.98 -37.08 40.82
CA GLU A 120 4.14 -37.97 40.78
C GLU A 120 4.86 -38.02 42.14
N LYS A 121 5.09 -36.87 42.77
CA LYS A 121 5.67 -36.81 44.13
C LYS A 121 4.81 -37.54 45.16
N GLN A 122 3.49 -37.41 45.09
CA GLN A 122 2.58 -38.11 45.99
C GLN A 122 2.63 -39.62 45.79
N LEU A 123 2.68 -40.10 44.55
CA LEU A 123 2.81 -41.52 44.22
C LEU A 123 4.12 -42.10 44.77
N ILE A 124 5.24 -41.38 44.62
CA ILE A 124 6.55 -41.78 45.17
C ILE A 124 6.48 -41.91 46.70
N ASP A 125 5.87 -40.94 47.40
CA ASP A 125 5.72 -40.99 48.85
C ASP A 125 4.82 -42.17 49.31
N ILE A 126 3.72 -42.42 48.60
CA ILE A 126 2.84 -43.56 48.87
C ILE A 126 3.60 -44.88 48.66
N ALA A 127 4.32 -45.03 47.54
CA ALA A 127 5.13 -46.21 47.26
C ALA A 127 6.17 -46.45 48.36
N GLY A 128 6.87 -45.39 48.81
CA GLY A 128 7.81 -45.46 49.92
C GLY A 128 7.17 -45.84 51.26
N LYS A 129 5.93 -45.42 51.53
CA LYS A 129 5.16 -45.85 52.71
C LYS A 129 4.75 -47.31 52.62
N LEU A 130 4.31 -47.77 51.45
CA LEU A 130 3.93 -49.17 51.22
C LEU A 130 5.13 -50.10 51.39
N ASP A 131 6.30 -49.75 50.82
CA ASP A 131 7.55 -50.50 50.99
C ASP A 131 7.94 -50.66 52.47
N LYS A 132 7.86 -49.57 53.26
CA LYS A 132 8.10 -49.62 54.72
C LYS A 132 7.11 -50.54 55.43
N LEU A 133 5.86 -50.60 54.96
CA LEU A 133 4.80 -51.40 55.57
C LEU A 133 4.97 -52.89 55.22
N ALA A 134 5.34 -53.21 53.97
CA ALA A 134 5.70 -54.55 53.52
C ALA A 134 6.84 -55.15 54.34
N LYS A 135 7.93 -54.37 54.53
CA LYS A 135 9.07 -54.75 55.39
C LYS A 135 8.67 -55.04 56.84
N LYS A 136 7.76 -54.25 57.41
CA LYS A 136 7.25 -54.47 58.77
C LYS A 136 6.39 -55.72 58.91
N LEU A 137 5.73 -56.14 57.84
CA LEU A 137 4.90 -57.34 57.79
C LEU A 137 5.69 -58.59 57.41
N HIS A 138 7.02 -58.51 57.23
CA HIS A 138 7.88 -59.59 56.74
C HIS A 138 7.44 -60.20 55.39
N LEU A 139 6.68 -59.43 54.59
CA LEU A 139 6.19 -59.88 53.27
C LEU A 139 7.31 -60.04 52.23
N ASP A 140 8.51 -59.53 52.51
CA ASP A 140 9.69 -59.70 51.66
C ASP A 140 10.30 -61.12 51.77
N GLU A 141 9.98 -61.90 52.81
CA GLU A 141 10.59 -63.23 53.05
C GLU A 141 9.78 -64.42 52.50
N GLU A 142 8.50 -64.24 52.11
CA GLU A 142 7.65 -65.33 51.62
C GLU A 142 7.61 -65.49 50.08
N SER A 143 8.17 -64.53 49.32
CA SER A 143 8.13 -64.60 47.83
C SER A 143 9.01 -65.71 47.24
N ASP A 144 10.05 -66.15 47.93
CA ASP A 144 10.94 -67.21 47.42
C ASP A 144 10.38 -68.63 47.65
N ALA A 145 9.33 -68.77 48.47
CA ALA A 145 8.73 -70.08 48.76
C ALA A 145 7.68 -70.52 47.72
N LEU A 146 7.20 -69.63 46.83
CA LEU A 146 6.12 -69.93 45.87
C LEU A 146 6.59 -70.25 44.44
N VAL A 147 7.91 -70.21 44.17
CA VAL A 147 8.47 -70.55 42.84
C VAL A 147 8.80 -72.04 42.68
N SER A 148 8.60 -72.87 43.71
CA SER A 148 8.84 -74.33 43.61
C SER A 148 7.55 -75.13 43.80
N ASN A 149 6.72 -75.19 42.76
CA ASN A 149 5.77 -76.29 42.61
C ASN A 149 5.85 -76.86 41.18
N PRO A 150 6.59 -77.97 40.97
CA PRO A 150 6.59 -78.70 39.72
C PRO A 150 5.56 -79.83 39.79
N PHE A 151 4.28 -79.52 39.56
CA PHE A 151 3.26 -80.51 39.20
C PHE A 151 2.31 -79.92 38.16
#